data_AF-A0A4U5WHW2-F1
#
_entry.id   AF-A0A4U5WHW2-F1
#
_cell.length_a   1.000
_cell.length_b   1.000
_cell.length_c   1.000
_cell.angle_alpha   90.00
_cell.angle_beta   90.00
_cell.angle_gamma   90.00
#
_symmetry.space_group_name_H-M   'P 1'
#
loop_
_entity.id
_entity.type
_entity.pdbx_description
1 polymer ?
#
loop_
_entity_poly.entity_id
_entity_poly.type
_entity_poly.pdbx_seq_one_letter_code
_entity_poly.pdbx_strand_id
1 'polypeptide(L)'
;MRLSRSLAPVTVAAALVLCAPYDAVSHARVDASAAPFGAECRTRVHGSHVVADCHNPYADTDRVRLHVECARWWDLDTDGAPVEAGPAETVRLTGRCWMEVGRAWVSHEKV
;
A
#
# COMPACT_ATOMS: atom_id res chain seq x y z
N MET A 1 -24.93 -55.60 -40.91
CA MET A 1 -23.88 -55.07 -40.01
C MET A 1 -23.81 -53.55 -40.17
N ARG A 2 -24.50 -52.78 -39.32
CA ARG A 2 -24.40 -51.31 -39.28
C ARG A 2 -23.74 -50.91 -37.96
N LEU A 3 -22.45 -51.14 -37.87
CA LEU A 3 -21.63 -50.67 -36.76
C LEU A 3 -20.87 -49.42 -37.21
N SER A 4 -20.70 -48.48 -36.27
CA SER A 4 -19.65 -47.45 -36.22
C SER A 4 -19.88 -46.05 -36.82
N ARG A 5 -21.11 -45.55 -36.98
CA ARG A 5 -21.32 -44.10 -37.19
C ARG A 5 -21.43 -43.26 -35.90
N SER A 6 -21.43 -43.89 -34.72
CA SER A 6 -21.75 -43.23 -33.44
C SER A 6 -20.55 -42.88 -32.56
N LEU A 7 -19.32 -43.20 -32.97
CA LEU A 7 -18.11 -43.01 -32.12
C LEU A 7 -17.38 -41.69 -32.39
N ALA A 8 -17.63 -41.06 -33.54
CA ALA A 8 -17.04 -39.77 -33.91
C ALA A 8 -17.28 -38.62 -32.88
N PRO A 9 -18.47 -38.45 -32.28
CA PRO A 9 -18.64 -37.39 -31.28
C PRO A 9 -17.88 -37.69 -29.98
N VAL A 10 -17.71 -38.98 -29.65
CA VAL A 10 -17.00 -39.42 -28.44
C VAL A 10 -15.50 -39.15 -28.56
N THR A 11 -14.92 -39.40 -29.74
CA THR A 11 -13.49 -39.13 -29.96
C THR A 11 -13.17 -37.64 -29.99
N VAL A 12 -14.05 -36.80 -30.54
CA VAL A 12 -13.88 -35.33 -30.53
C VAL A 12 -13.98 -34.77 -29.11
N ALA A 13 -14.95 -35.24 -28.31
CA ALA A 13 -15.08 -34.82 -26.92
C ALA A 13 -13.84 -35.21 -26.09
N ALA A 14 -13.31 -36.42 -26.28
CA ALA A 14 -12.10 -36.87 -25.59
C ALA A 14 -10.87 -36.04 -25.97
N ALA A 15 -10.71 -35.69 -27.25
CA ALA A 15 -9.60 -34.86 -27.71
C ALA A 15 -9.65 -33.44 -27.13
N LEU A 16 -10.84 -32.84 -27.01
CA LEU A 16 -11.00 -31.50 -26.40
C LEU A 16 -10.64 -31.49 -24.92
N VAL A 17 -10.94 -32.56 -24.18
CA VAL A 17 -10.57 -32.70 -22.76
C VAL A 17 -9.06 -32.88 -22.60
N LEU A 18 -8.43 -33.64 -23.51
CA LEU A 18 -6.97 -33.89 -23.48
C LEU A 18 -6.14 -32.68 -23.93
N CYS A 19 -6.68 -31.83 -24.81
CA CYS A 19 -6.02 -30.62 -25.30
C CYS A 19 -6.41 -29.36 -24.53
N ALA A 20 -7.19 -29.47 -23.45
CA ALA A 20 -7.55 -28.32 -22.62
C ALA A 20 -6.27 -27.71 -22.03
N PRO A 21 -6.03 -26.40 -22.21
CA PRO A 21 -4.84 -25.75 -21.70
C PRO A 21 -4.80 -25.86 -20.18
N TYR A 22 -3.65 -26.31 -19.66
CA TYR A 22 -3.41 -26.47 -18.22
C TYR A 22 -3.58 -25.14 -17.45
N ASP A 23 -3.55 -24.00 -18.14
CA ASP A 23 -3.81 -22.66 -17.60
C ASP A 23 -5.29 -22.42 -17.23
N ALA A 24 -6.23 -23.30 -17.61
CA ALA A 24 -7.63 -23.22 -17.21
C ALA A 24 -7.89 -23.79 -15.80
N VAL A 25 -6.86 -24.32 -15.13
CA VAL A 25 -6.96 -24.76 -13.74
C VAL A 25 -7.11 -23.51 -12.87
N SER A 26 -8.27 -23.36 -12.25
CA SER A 26 -8.51 -22.31 -11.25
C SER A 26 -7.48 -22.48 -10.13
N HIS A 27 -6.49 -21.58 -10.07
CA HIS A 27 -5.61 -21.49 -8.92
C HIS A 27 -6.48 -21.33 -7.68
N ALA A 28 -6.26 -22.18 -6.67
CA ALA A 28 -6.85 -21.98 -5.36
C ALA A 28 -6.50 -20.56 -4.93
N ARG A 29 -7.49 -19.71 -4.64
CA ARG A 29 -7.23 -18.37 -4.14
C ARG A 29 -6.54 -18.53 -2.79
N VAL A 30 -5.23 -18.37 -2.78
CA VAL A 30 -4.49 -18.11 -1.56
C VAL A 30 -5.05 -16.79 -1.06
N ASP A 31 -5.42 -16.75 0.23
CA ASP A 31 -5.83 -15.50 0.87
C ASP A 31 -4.71 -14.49 0.62
N ALA A 32 -4.98 -13.50 -0.23
CA ALA A 32 -3.98 -12.52 -0.60
C ALA A 32 -3.64 -11.78 0.69
N SER A 33 -2.41 -11.96 1.18
CA SER A 33 -1.90 -11.15 2.29
C SER A 33 -2.20 -9.69 1.98
N ALA A 34 -2.70 -8.95 2.98
CA ALA A 34 -3.05 -7.54 2.79
C ALA A 34 -1.92 -6.83 2.03
N ALA A 35 -2.29 -6.13 0.94
CA ALA A 35 -1.31 -5.41 0.14
C ALA A 35 -0.51 -4.45 1.04
N PRO A 36 0.81 -4.33 0.82
CA PRO A 36 1.63 -3.40 1.58
C PRO A 36 1.08 -1.98 1.43
N PHE A 37 1.15 -1.20 2.50
CA PHE A 37 0.59 0.14 2.62
C PHE A 37 1.50 1.03 3.45
N GLY A 38 1.44 2.35 3.18
CA GLY A 38 2.12 3.39 3.92
C GLY A 38 3.23 4.06 3.10
N ALA A 39 3.19 5.38 2.99
CA ALA A 39 4.24 6.17 2.37
C ALA A 39 5.56 5.99 3.12
N GLU A 40 6.67 5.96 2.38
CA GLU A 40 8.00 5.99 2.98
C GLU A 40 8.32 7.43 3.41
N CYS A 41 8.42 7.66 4.72
CA CYS A 41 8.67 8.98 5.29
C CYS A 41 10.08 9.09 5.88
N ARG A 42 10.76 10.19 5.54
CA ARG A 42 12.04 10.57 6.14
C ARG A 42 11.89 11.87 6.92
N THR A 43 11.98 11.76 8.24
CA THR A 43 11.91 12.91 9.16
C THR A 43 13.31 13.44 9.46
N ARG A 44 13.47 14.76 9.42
CA ARG A 44 14.70 15.48 9.80
C ARG A 44 14.36 16.56 10.81
N VAL A 45 15.19 16.68 11.84
CA VAL A 45 15.08 17.72 12.87
C VAL A 45 16.27 18.67 12.76
N HIS A 46 15.98 19.96 12.68
CA HIS A 46 16.97 21.03 12.62
C HIS A 46 16.66 22.06 13.72
N GLY A 47 17.27 21.87 14.89
CA GLY A 47 17.00 22.68 16.08
C GLY A 47 15.54 22.57 16.50
N SER A 48 14.80 23.68 16.38
CA SER A 48 13.38 23.77 16.73
C SER A 48 12.43 23.36 15.59
N HIS A 49 12.94 23.01 14.40
CA HIS A 49 12.13 22.72 13.21
C HIS A 49 12.19 21.25 12.80
N VAL A 50 11.08 20.76 12.26
CA VAL A 50 10.92 19.40 11.74
C VAL A 50 10.45 19.48 10.29
N VAL A 51 11.08 18.68 9.43
CA VAL A 51 10.62 18.43 8.05
C VAL A 51 10.48 16.93 7.86
N ALA A 52 9.35 16.48 7.33
CA ALA A 52 9.15 15.10 6.89
C ALA A 52 8.85 15.11 5.38
N ASP A 53 9.69 14.42 4.61
CA ASP A 53 9.43 14.13 3.20
C ASP A 53 8.85 12.72 3.11
N CYS A 54 7.65 12.58 2.58
CA CYS A 54 6.96 11.29 2.45
C CYS A 54 6.69 11.00 0.97
N HIS A 55 7.08 9.81 0.49
CA HIS A 55 6.77 9.35 -0.86
C HIS A 55 5.88 8.11 -0.80
N ASN A 56 4.75 8.12 -1.50
CA ASN A 56 3.84 6.98 -1.56
C ASN A 56 4.12 6.13 -2.83
N PRO A 57 4.73 4.94 -2.71
CA PRO A 57 4.99 4.07 -3.85
C PRO A 57 3.79 3.20 -4.25
N TYR A 58 2.66 3.30 -3.55
CA TYR A 58 1.51 2.41 -3.70
C TYR A 58 0.37 3.06 -4.49
N ALA A 59 -0.57 2.23 -4.93
CA ALA A 59 -1.73 2.65 -5.72
C ALA A 59 -2.86 3.25 -4.87
N ASP A 60 -2.87 2.98 -3.57
CA ASP A 60 -3.84 3.55 -2.63
C ASP A 60 -3.28 4.82 -2.02
N THR A 61 -4.16 5.80 -1.75
CA THR A 61 -3.80 7.02 -1.02
C THR A 61 -3.47 6.70 0.43
N ASP A 62 -2.41 7.31 0.94
CA ASP A 62 -2.06 7.29 2.35
C ASP A 62 -2.20 8.68 2.97
N ARG A 63 -3.06 8.79 3.98
CA ARG A 63 -3.23 10.01 4.76
C ARG A 63 -2.16 10.06 5.85
N VAL A 64 -1.18 10.94 5.64
CA VAL A 64 -0.05 11.12 6.55
C VAL A 64 -0.23 12.31 7.47
N ARG A 65 0.20 12.18 8.73
CA ARG A 65 0.21 13.28 9.71
C ARG A 65 1.53 13.35 10.46
N LEU A 66 2.13 14.54 10.51
CA LEU A 66 3.32 14.80 11.30
C LEU A 66 2.95 15.12 12.76
N HIS A 67 3.59 14.42 13.68
CA HIS A 67 3.51 14.64 15.13
C HIS A 67 4.87 15.14 15.63
N VAL A 68 4.86 16.16 16.47
CA VAL A 68 6.06 16.73 17.07
C VAL A 68 5.88 16.83 18.57
N GLU A 69 6.70 16.11 19.31
CA GLU A 69 6.86 16.24 20.76
C GLU A 69 8.02 17.20 21.06
N CYS A 70 7.77 18.21 21.87
CA CYS A 70 8.74 19.20 22.26
C CYS A 70 9.50 18.77 23.52
N ALA A 71 10.77 19.17 23.62
CA ALA A 71 11.65 18.71 24.69
C ALA A 71 11.34 19.33 26.06
N ARG A 72 10.58 20.43 26.09
CA ARG A 72 10.27 21.20 27.30
C ARG A 72 8.78 21.13 27.58
N TRP A 73 8.40 20.85 28.83
CA TRP A 73 6.99 20.71 29.21
C TRP A 73 6.12 21.95 28.97
N TRP A 74 6.73 23.13 28.90
CA TRP A 74 6.04 24.41 28.62
C TRP A 74 5.92 24.70 27.13
N ASP A 75 6.62 23.95 26.28
CA ASP A 75 6.55 24.04 24.83
C ASP A 75 5.61 22.92 24.37
N LEU A 76 4.42 23.30 23.90
CA LEU A 76 3.35 22.34 23.69
C LEU A 76 3.60 21.51 22.44
N ASP A 77 3.41 20.20 22.57
CA ASP A 77 3.44 19.25 21.46
C ASP A 77 2.43 19.65 20.38
N THR A 78 2.77 19.38 19.12
CA THR A 78 1.94 19.79 17.98
C THR A 78 1.68 18.63 17.04
N ASP A 79 0.40 18.44 16.71
CA ASP A 79 -0.04 17.59 15.62
C ASP A 79 -0.39 18.45 14.41
N GLY A 80 0.23 18.14 13.27
CA GLY A 80 -0.05 18.82 12.01
C GLY A 80 -1.43 18.45 11.45
N ALA A 81 -1.88 19.23 10.48
CA ALA A 81 -3.01 18.82 9.65
C ALA A 81 -2.64 17.54 8.87
N PRO A 82 -3.56 16.56 8.74
CA PRO A 82 -3.32 15.41 7.88
C PRO A 82 -3.22 15.86 6.41
N VAL A 83 -2.37 15.19 5.64
CA VAL A 83 -2.13 15.44 4.22
C VAL A 83 -2.27 14.13 3.47
N GLU A 84 -2.99 14.14 2.35
CA GLU A 84 -3.11 12.99 1.46
C GLU A 84 -1.86 12.86 0.60
N ALA A 85 -1.19 11.70 0.66
CA ALA A 85 -0.16 11.32 -0.30
C ALA A 85 -0.78 10.32 -1.28
N GLY A 86 -1.13 10.80 -2.47
CA GLY A 86 -1.70 9.98 -3.55
C GLY A 86 -0.66 9.05 -4.22
N PRO A 87 -1.08 8.29 -5.24
CA PRO A 87 -0.22 7.31 -5.88
C PRO A 87 1.00 7.95 -6.56
N ALA A 88 2.19 7.41 -6.27
CA ALA A 88 3.48 7.94 -6.74
C ALA A 88 3.73 9.41 -6.38
N GLU A 89 3.04 9.96 -5.38
CA GLU A 89 3.17 11.34 -4.95
C GLU A 89 4.28 11.50 -3.90
N THR A 90 4.88 12.69 -3.84
CA THR A 90 5.74 13.11 -2.73
C THR A 90 5.13 14.33 -2.06
N VAL A 91 4.89 14.23 -0.76
CA VAL A 91 4.38 15.32 0.07
C VAL A 91 5.43 15.74 1.10
N ARG A 92 5.39 17.01 1.51
CA ARG A 92 6.25 17.55 2.55
C ARG A 92 5.40 18.06 3.70
N LEU A 93 5.68 17.58 4.91
CA LEU A 93 5.11 18.08 6.15
C LEU A 93 6.17 18.87 6.91
N THR A 94 5.73 19.92 7.58
CA THR A 94 6.60 20.77 8.41
C THR A 94 5.95 21.02 9.76
N GLY A 95 6.76 21.00 10.81
CA GLY A 95 6.34 21.33 12.17
C GLY A 95 7.47 22.03 12.90
N ARG A 96 7.18 22.58 14.08
CA ARG A 96 8.19 23.20 14.93
C ARG A 96 7.75 23.25 16.38
N CYS A 97 8.74 23.25 17.25
CA CYS A 97 8.62 23.65 18.64
C CYS A 97 9.04 25.12 18.78
N TRP A 98 8.72 25.74 19.91
CA TRP A 98 9.33 27.03 20.27
C TRP A 98 10.83 26.86 20.49
N MET A 99 11.25 25.88 21.30
CA MET A 99 12.62 25.69 21.74
C MET A 99 13.32 24.51 21.05
N GLU A 100 13.29 23.32 21.64
CA GLU A 100 13.95 22.15 21.07
C GLU A 100 12.93 21.04 20.81
N VAL A 101 13.06 20.35 19.68
CA VAL A 101 12.26 19.15 19.38
C VAL A 101 12.81 17.98 20.17
N GLY A 102 11.93 17.26 20.88
CA GLY A 102 12.27 16.03 21.59
C GLY A 102 12.15 14.80 20.69
N ARG A 103 10.99 14.67 20.01
CA ARG A 103 10.71 13.57 19.09
C ARG A 103 9.79 14.06 17.96
N ALA A 104 9.90 13.41 16.80
CA ALA A 104 8.95 13.60 15.72
C ALA A 104 8.72 12.28 14.98
N TRP A 105 7.48 12.04 14.58
CA TRP A 105 7.09 10.85 13.81
C TRP A 105 5.92 11.16 12.87
N VAL A 106 5.70 10.28 11.90
CA VAL A 106 4.55 10.36 10.98
C VAL A 106 3.62 9.19 11.26
N SER A 107 2.32 9.46 11.35
CA SER A 107 1.28 8.43 11.33
C SER A 107 0.68 8.30 9.93
N HIS A 108 0.13 7.12 9.66
CA HIS A 108 -0.40 6.70 8.37
C HIS A 108 -1.83 6.20 8.54
N GLU A 109 -2.68 6.48 7.55
CA GLU A 109 -4.09 6.09 7.59
C GLU A 109 -4.61 5.84 6.18
N LYS A 110 -5.26 4.68 5.98
CA LYS A 110 -5.91 4.35 4.71
C LYS A 110 -7.16 5.19 4.52
N VAL A 111 -7.35 5.70 3.30
CA VAL A 111 -8.53 6.47 2.88
C VAL A 111 -9.41 5.67 1.94
#